data_AF-A0A7J6WIT2-F1
#
_entry.id   AF-A0A7J6WIT2-F1
#
_cell.length_a   1.000
_cell.length_b   1.000
_cell.length_c   1.000
_cell.angle_alpha   90.00
_cell.angle_beta   90.00
_cell.angle_gamma   90.00
#
_symmetry.space_group_name_H-M   'P 1'
#
loop_
_entity.id
_entity.type
_entity.pdbx_description
1 polymer ?
#
loop_
_entity_poly.entity_id
_entity_poly.type
_entity_poly.pdbx_seq_one_letter_code
_entity_poly.pdbx_strand_id
1 'polypeptide(L)'
;MSTEIEESEEQNREKSELNQEPVLLVKDVDPKLDDENKFESNGPVVEVIERSEIRKDEGNRTFTMRELLKELKDEGNEASSDAEFTTTATASDGDRLDAISPYSQDNIHQQYLGENNAAMDLINSVTGLDEEGRSRQRILTFAAKRYASAIDRNPEDYDALYNWALVLQESADNVSPDSSSPSKDALLEEACKKYDEATHLCPTLHDAFYNWAIAISDRAKMRGRTKEAEELWKQATKNYEKAVQLNWNSPQVIPSLW
;
A
#
# COMPACT_ATOMS: atom_id res chain seq x y z
N MET A 1 -44.20 46.85 -30.75
CA MET A 1 -43.62 46.99 -29.40
C MET A 1 -44.62 46.50 -28.34
N SER A 2 -45.15 45.28 -28.49
CA SER A 2 -46.11 44.71 -27.51
C SER A 2 -45.97 43.20 -27.32
N THR A 3 -44.90 42.58 -27.84
CA THR A 3 -44.67 41.13 -27.76
C THR A 3 -43.37 40.75 -27.03
N GLU A 4 -42.56 41.71 -26.60
CA GLU A 4 -41.27 41.46 -25.91
C GLU A 4 -41.35 41.66 -24.39
N ILE A 5 -42.48 42.13 -23.85
CA ILE A 5 -42.65 42.34 -22.39
C ILE A 5 -43.27 41.12 -21.72
N GLU A 6 -44.17 40.40 -22.41
CA GLU A 6 -44.91 39.26 -21.85
C GLU A 6 -44.03 38.02 -21.60
N GLU A 7 -43.01 37.80 -22.44
CA GLU A 7 -42.08 36.65 -22.30
C GLU A 7 -41.11 36.80 -21.11
N SER A 8 -40.91 38.04 -20.63
CA SER A 8 -40.03 38.34 -19.49
C SER A 8 -40.70 38.18 -18.12
N GLU A 9 -42.03 38.25 -18.05
CA GLU A 9 -42.78 38.08 -16.80
C GLU A 9 -43.07 36.59 -16.48
N GLU A 10 -43.16 35.74 -17.51
CA GLU A 10 -43.42 34.31 -17.35
C GLU A 10 -42.18 33.54 -16.85
N GLN A 11 -40.98 33.90 -17.33
CA GLN A 11 -39.70 33.37 -16.83
C GLN A 11 -39.37 33.79 -15.39
N ASN A 12 -39.98 34.87 -14.88
CA ASN A 12 -39.76 35.34 -13.51
C ASN A 12 -40.72 34.69 -12.50
N ARG A 13 -41.84 34.10 -12.96
CA ARG A 13 -42.73 33.28 -12.12
C ARG A 13 -42.15 31.89 -11.85
N GLU A 14 -41.61 31.22 -12.88
CA GLU A 14 -41.00 29.89 -12.73
C GLU A 14 -39.74 29.87 -11.83
N LYS A 15 -39.03 31.01 -11.71
CA LYS A 15 -37.86 31.14 -10.82
C LYS A 15 -38.18 31.30 -9.34
N SER A 16 -39.43 31.57 -8.98
CA SER A 16 -39.85 31.75 -7.58
C SER A 16 -40.47 30.50 -6.94
N GLU A 17 -40.84 29.49 -7.73
CA GLU A 17 -41.43 28.22 -7.23
C GLU A 17 -40.41 27.09 -7.01
N LEU A 18 -39.15 27.25 -7.42
CA LEU A 18 -38.11 26.21 -7.29
C LEU A 18 -37.18 26.37 -6.06
N ASN A 19 -37.63 27.10 -5.02
CA ASN A 19 -36.87 27.34 -3.78
C ASN A 19 -37.66 26.95 -2.52
N GLN A 20 -38.33 25.80 -2.55
CA GLN A 20 -38.87 25.17 -1.35
C GLN A 20 -38.22 23.80 -1.17
N GLU A 21 -37.12 23.77 -0.39
CA GLU A 21 -36.60 22.53 0.18
C GLU A 21 -37.63 21.96 1.19
N PRO A 22 -37.91 20.65 1.20
CA PRO A 22 -38.76 20.07 2.22
C PRO A 22 -37.99 19.99 3.55
N VAL A 23 -38.40 20.84 4.50
CA VAL A 23 -37.97 20.75 5.91
C VAL A 23 -38.47 19.42 6.49
N LEU A 24 -37.58 18.44 6.60
CA LEU A 24 -37.82 17.23 7.38
C LEU A 24 -37.80 17.61 8.87
N LEU A 25 -39.00 17.75 9.43
CA LEU A 25 -39.24 17.81 10.88
C LEU A 25 -38.76 16.51 11.53
N VAL A 26 -37.53 16.52 12.01
CA VAL A 26 -37.01 15.54 12.96
C VAL A 26 -37.82 15.69 14.25
N LYS A 27 -38.68 14.72 14.54
CA LYS A 27 -39.32 14.60 15.84
C LYS A 27 -38.29 14.03 16.80
N ASP A 28 -37.96 14.81 17.82
CA ASP A 28 -37.19 14.37 18.98
C ASP A 28 -37.84 13.13 19.60
N VAL A 29 -37.09 12.03 19.62
CA VAL A 29 -37.43 10.81 20.36
C VAL A 29 -36.41 10.69 21.48
N ASP A 30 -36.85 10.98 22.70
CA ASP A 30 -36.15 10.66 23.94
C ASP A 30 -35.83 9.15 24.01
N PRO A 31 -34.61 8.76 24.41
CA PRO A 31 -34.38 7.45 24.99
C PRO A 31 -34.14 7.60 26.50
N LYS A 32 -35.19 7.36 27.28
CA LYS A 32 -35.06 6.90 28.67
C LYS A 32 -35.22 5.38 28.66
N LEU A 33 -34.13 4.68 28.93
CA LEU A 33 -34.17 3.33 29.49
C LEU A 33 -33.06 3.21 30.52
N ASP A 34 -33.49 3.26 31.78
CA ASP A 34 -32.82 2.65 32.92
C ASP A 34 -32.83 1.12 32.73
N ASP A 35 -31.72 0.45 33.04
CA ASP A 35 -31.66 -0.63 34.03
C ASP A 35 -30.40 -1.50 33.86
N GLU A 36 -29.56 -1.39 34.89
CA GLU A 36 -28.77 -2.40 35.56
C GLU A 36 -28.69 -3.79 34.91
N ASN A 37 -27.48 -4.21 34.53
CA ASN A 37 -27.12 -5.62 34.64
C ASN A 37 -25.70 -5.80 35.20
N LYS A 38 -25.67 -6.04 36.51
CA LYS A 38 -24.54 -6.30 37.36
C LYS A 38 -24.12 -7.77 37.18
N PHE A 39 -23.11 -8.03 36.37
CA PHE A 39 -22.47 -9.35 36.36
C PHE A 39 -21.43 -9.43 37.48
N GLU A 40 -21.70 -10.34 38.40
CA GLU A 40 -20.92 -10.63 39.60
C GLU A 40 -19.51 -11.14 39.25
N SER A 41 -18.52 -10.52 39.87
CA SER A 41 -17.15 -11.02 39.90
C SER A 41 -17.01 -12.10 40.98
N ASN A 42 -16.81 -13.34 40.56
CA ASN A 42 -16.36 -14.41 41.46
C ASN A 42 -14.85 -14.62 41.30
N GLY A 43 -14.13 -14.45 42.41
CA GLY A 43 -12.69 -14.64 42.54
C GLY A 43 -12.23 -16.11 42.43
N PRO A 44 -10.92 -16.34 42.56
CA PRO A 44 -10.25 -17.51 41.96
C PRO A 44 -10.34 -18.75 42.84
N VAL A 45 -10.60 -19.90 42.21
CA VAL A 45 -10.40 -21.23 42.81
C VAL A 45 -9.00 -21.71 42.44
N VAL A 46 -8.20 -21.96 43.46
CA VAL A 46 -6.86 -22.54 43.37
C VAL A 46 -7.01 -24.04 43.29
N GLU A 47 -6.64 -24.64 42.15
CA GLU A 47 -6.38 -26.08 42.04
C GLU A 47 -4.94 -26.28 41.54
N VAL A 48 -4.16 -26.94 42.38
CA VAL A 48 -2.80 -27.42 42.15
C VAL A 48 -2.91 -28.86 41.62
N ILE A 49 -1.91 -29.28 40.81
CA ILE A 49 -1.58 -30.62 40.25
C ILE A 49 -1.58 -30.52 38.71
N GLU A 50 -0.54 -30.81 37.93
CA GLU A 50 0.72 -31.53 38.11
C GLU A 50 1.70 -31.01 37.02
N ARG A 51 2.93 -30.66 37.39
CA ARG A 51 3.97 -30.26 36.43
C ARG A 51 4.75 -31.52 36.05
N SER A 52 4.51 -32.02 34.84
CA SER A 52 5.34 -33.04 34.21
C SER A 52 6.72 -32.49 33.87
N GLU A 53 7.72 -33.33 34.14
CA GLU A 53 9.15 -33.08 34.07
C GLU A 53 9.65 -32.77 32.65
N ILE A 54 10.49 -31.75 32.48
CA ILE A 54 11.40 -31.65 31.34
C ILE A 54 12.84 -31.56 31.88
N ARG A 55 13.63 -32.49 31.35
CA ARG A 55 15.01 -32.82 31.72
C ARG A 55 15.95 -31.66 31.42
N LYS A 56 16.99 -31.55 32.25
CA LYS A 56 18.18 -30.73 31.97
C LYS A 56 18.81 -31.23 30.67
N ASP A 57 18.93 -30.35 29.69
CA ASP A 57 19.94 -30.50 28.65
C ASP A 57 20.52 -29.13 28.27
N GLU A 58 21.81 -29.14 27.98
CA GLU A 58 22.74 -28.02 27.94
C GLU A 58 22.58 -27.26 26.61
N GLY A 59 21.95 -26.09 26.61
CA GLY A 59 21.74 -25.36 25.34
C GLY A 59 21.51 -23.85 25.38
N ASN A 60 21.46 -23.20 26.54
CA ASN A 60 21.08 -21.78 26.62
C ASN A 60 22.23 -20.90 27.14
N ARG A 61 23.42 -21.00 26.52
CA ARG A 61 24.48 -20.01 26.77
C ARG A 61 24.10 -18.71 26.07
N THR A 62 23.75 -17.69 26.85
CA THR A 62 23.52 -16.33 26.35
C THR A 62 24.86 -15.68 26.07
N PHE A 63 25.11 -15.30 24.83
CA PHE A 63 26.34 -14.60 24.45
C PHE A 63 26.22 -13.11 24.72
N THR A 64 27.31 -12.52 25.18
CA THR A 64 27.40 -11.06 25.31
C THR A 64 27.87 -10.44 23.99
N MET A 65 27.44 -9.20 23.70
CA MET A 65 27.82 -8.49 22.47
C MET A 65 29.35 -8.41 22.25
N ARG A 66 30.14 -8.44 23.34
CA ARG A 66 31.61 -8.49 23.27
C ARG A 66 32.17 -9.84 22.82
N GLU A 67 31.51 -10.95 23.17
CA GLU A 67 31.93 -12.28 22.71
C GLU A 67 31.69 -12.43 21.20
N LEU A 68 30.51 -12.02 20.72
CA LEU A 68 30.18 -12.09 19.29
C LEU A 68 31.15 -11.25 18.43
N LEU A 69 31.51 -10.06 18.90
CA LEU A 69 32.47 -9.20 18.21
C LEU A 69 33.91 -9.74 18.24
N LYS A 70 34.25 -10.60 19.20
CA LYS A 70 35.57 -11.24 19.27
C LYS A 70 35.65 -12.42 18.30
N GLU A 71 34.60 -13.25 18.22
CA GLU A 71 34.51 -14.36 17.25
C GLU A 71 34.61 -13.86 15.81
N LEU A 72 33.89 -12.79 15.46
CA LEU A 72 33.99 -12.15 14.14
C LEU A 72 35.39 -11.65 13.78
N LYS A 73 36.23 -11.36 14.78
CA LYS A 73 37.59 -10.85 14.56
C LYS A 73 38.62 -11.96 14.41
N ASP A 74 38.36 -13.13 14.99
CA ASP A 74 39.26 -14.28 14.90
C ASP A 74 39.03 -15.10 13.60
N GLU A 75 37.84 -15.03 12.98
CA GLU A 75 37.56 -15.69 11.68
C GLU A 75 38.14 -14.97 10.44
N GLY A 76 38.65 -13.76 10.58
CA GLY A 76 39.15 -12.94 9.47
C GLY A 76 40.59 -13.24 9.01
N ASN A 77 41.25 -14.27 9.54
CA ASN A 77 42.71 -14.41 9.41
C ASN A 77 43.24 -15.79 8.98
N GLU A 78 42.41 -16.67 8.39
CA GLU A 78 42.89 -17.90 7.75
C GLU A 78 42.14 -18.20 6.45
N ALA A 79 42.59 -17.61 5.34
CA ALA A 79 42.44 -18.16 3.98
C ALA A 79 43.30 -17.35 2.98
N SER A 80 44.62 -17.43 3.12
CA SER A 80 45.53 -17.12 2.01
C SER A 80 46.34 -18.38 1.70
N SER A 81 45.96 -19.08 0.64
CA SER A 81 46.85 -20.07 0.01
C SER A 81 46.65 -20.00 -1.49
N ASP A 82 47.70 -19.48 -2.13
CA ASP A 82 47.94 -19.44 -3.55
C ASP A 82 47.90 -20.85 -4.17
N ALA A 83 47.18 -20.98 -5.29
CA ALA A 83 47.37 -22.10 -6.21
C ALA A 83 47.09 -21.62 -7.64
N GLU A 84 48.17 -21.21 -8.30
CA GLU A 84 48.34 -21.08 -9.74
C GLU A 84 47.79 -22.32 -10.46
N PHE A 85 46.77 -22.16 -11.32
CA PHE A 85 46.30 -23.22 -12.20
C PHE A 85 46.32 -22.78 -13.65
N THR A 86 47.29 -23.32 -14.37
CA THR A 86 47.57 -23.17 -15.80
C THR A 86 46.44 -23.77 -16.64
N THR A 87 45.74 -22.97 -17.45
CA THR A 87 44.76 -23.48 -18.43
C THR A 87 45.44 -23.82 -19.75
N THR A 88 45.70 -25.11 -19.98
CA THR A 88 45.95 -25.67 -21.30
C THR A 88 44.63 -26.06 -21.97
N ALA A 89 44.47 -25.63 -23.22
CA ALA A 89 43.33 -25.91 -24.08
C ALA A 89 43.20 -27.40 -24.46
N THR A 90 41.99 -27.94 -24.39
CA THR A 90 41.54 -29.08 -25.21
C THR A 90 40.04 -28.96 -25.48
N ALA A 91 39.68 -28.99 -26.75
CA ALA A 91 38.32 -29.02 -27.27
C ALA A 91 37.64 -30.38 -27.02
N SER A 92 36.33 -30.38 -26.77
CA SER A 92 35.43 -31.51 -27.04
C SER A 92 33.97 -31.07 -26.94
N ASP A 93 33.21 -31.49 -27.95
CA ASP A 93 31.77 -31.36 -28.14
C ASP A 93 30.92 -31.86 -26.95
N GLY A 94 29.70 -31.30 -26.82
CA GLY A 94 28.60 -31.92 -26.09
C GLY A 94 27.58 -30.95 -25.51
N ASP A 95 26.37 -30.96 -26.07
CA ASP A 95 25.10 -30.52 -25.48
C ASP A 95 24.99 -29.12 -24.86
N ARG A 96 24.47 -28.18 -25.67
CA ARG A 96 23.83 -26.95 -25.17
C ARG A 96 22.46 -27.30 -24.60
N LEU A 97 22.39 -27.56 -23.30
CA LEU A 97 21.19 -27.26 -22.54
C LEU A 97 21.05 -25.73 -22.47
N ASP A 98 19.85 -25.24 -22.78
CA ASP A 98 19.50 -23.82 -22.74
C ASP A 98 19.70 -23.27 -21.31
N ALA A 99 20.88 -22.73 -21.07
CA ALA A 99 21.21 -21.97 -19.89
C ALA A 99 20.43 -20.65 -19.93
N ILE A 100 19.38 -20.55 -19.12
CA ILE A 100 18.81 -19.27 -18.72
C ILE A 100 19.96 -18.48 -18.09
N SER A 101 20.39 -17.42 -18.78
CA SER A 101 21.51 -16.57 -18.39
C SER A 101 21.23 -15.95 -17.02
N PRO A 102 22.08 -16.15 -16.00
CA PRO A 102 21.93 -15.52 -14.67
C PRO A 102 21.88 -13.99 -14.72
N TYR A 103 22.46 -13.40 -15.78
CA TYR A 103 22.53 -11.95 -15.96
C TYR A 103 21.17 -11.25 -16.11
N SER A 104 20.13 -11.95 -16.58
CA SER A 104 18.81 -11.33 -16.75
C SER A 104 18.08 -11.12 -15.42
N GLN A 105 18.31 -12.00 -14.46
CA GLN A 105 17.60 -11.97 -13.17
C GLN A 105 18.23 -10.96 -12.21
N ASP A 106 19.56 -10.82 -12.24
CA ASP A 106 20.29 -9.79 -11.48
C ASP A 106 19.94 -8.37 -11.96
N ASN A 107 19.74 -8.18 -13.27
CA ASN A 107 19.36 -6.89 -13.84
C ASN A 107 17.97 -6.44 -13.38
N ILE A 108 16.99 -7.36 -13.40
CA ILE A 108 15.62 -7.10 -12.92
C ILE A 108 15.62 -6.77 -11.43
N HIS A 109 16.33 -7.54 -10.60
CA HIS A 109 16.43 -7.26 -9.16
C HIS A 109 17.08 -5.90 -8.87
N GLN A 110 18.10 -5.51 -9.64
CA GLN A 110 18.76 -4.21 -9.50
C GLN A 110 17.85 -3.04 -9.93
N GLN A 111 16.98 -3.26 -10.92
CA GLN A 111 15.95 -2.29 -11.31
C GLN A 111 14.90 -2.10 -10.21
N TYR A 112 14.35 -3.19 -9.66
CA TYR A 112 13.39 -3.14 -8.55
C TYR A 112 13.97 -2.39 -7.34
N LEU A 113 15.23 -2.66 -7.00
CA LEU A 113 15.91 -1.94 -5.92
C LEU A 113 16.05 -0.44 -6.22
N GLY A 114 16.31 -0.07 -7.47
CA GLY A 114 16.35 1.32 -7.92
C GLY A 114 15.01 2.05 -7.81
N GLU A 115 13.92 1.40 -8.23
CA GLU A 115 12.55 1.94 -8.14
C GLU A 115 12.08 2.07 -6.69
N ASN A 116 12.41 1.08 -5.85
CA ASN A 116 12.16 1.11 -4.41
C ASN A 116 12.88 2.27 -3.71
N ASN A 117 14.13 2.52 -4.10
CA ASN A 117 14.90 3.66 -3.60
C ASN A 117 14.28 5.00 -4.01
N ALA A 118 13.82 5.13 -5.27
CA ALA A 118 13.16 6.34 -5.74
C ALA A 118 11.86 6.64 -4.97
N ALA A 119 11.02 5.62 -4.73
CA ALA A 119 9.81 5.75 -3.92
C ALA A 119 10.13 6.15 -2.47
N MET A 120 11.19 5.58 -1.89
CA MET A 120 11.67 5.94 -0.55
C MET A 120 12.16 7.39 -0.47
N ASP A 121 12.90 7.86 -1.47
CA ASP A 121 13.40 9.25 -1.51
C ASP A 121 12.25 10.25 -1.60
N LEU A 122 11.21 9.94 -2.38
CA LEU A 122 9.99 10.73 -2.43
C LEU A 122 9.32 10.81 -1.05
N ILE A 123 9.09 9.68 -0.39
CA ILE A 123 8.48 9.65 0.95
C ILE A 123 9.32 10.40 2.00
N ASN A 124 10.65 10.30 1.93
CA ASN A 124 11.56 10.98 2.85
C ASN A 124 11.59 12.49 2.65
N SER A 125 11.31 12.98 1.43
CA SER A 125 11.30 14.40 1.11
C SER A 125 9.97 15.10 1.47
N VAL A 126 8.89 14.35 1.72
CA VAL A 126 7.62 14.93 2.19
C VAL A 126 7.82 15.54 3.57
N THR A 127 7.33 16.78 3.72
CA THR A 127 7.27 17.45 5.01
C THR A 127 5.83 17.85 5.29
N GLY A 128 5.28 17.40 6.42
CA GLY A 128 3.94 17.78 6.84
C GLY A 128 3.84 19.25 7.24
N LEU A 129 2.71 19.87 6.93
CA LEU A 129 2.41 21.28 7.18
C LEU A 129 2.41 21.63 8.67
N ASP A 130 1.83 20.77 9.49
CA ASP A 130 1.65 20.91 10.93
C ASP A 130 2.38 19.81 11.70
N GLU A 131 2.33 19.86 13.04
CA GLU A 131 2.98 18.83 13.87
C GLU A 131 2.35 17.45 13.65
N GLU A 132 1.03 17.41 13.42
CA GLU A 132 0.33 16.18 13.13
C GLU A 132 0.77 15.58 11.79
N GLY A 133 0.85 16.38 10.72
CA GLY A 133 1.35 15.96 9.43
C GLY A 133 2.80 15.49 9.48
N ARG A 134 3.67 16.14 10.26
CA ARG A 134 5.03 15.65 10.52
C ARG A 134 5.02 14.31 11.25
N SER A 135 4.14 14.15 12.25
CA SER A 135 3.98 12.89 12.97
C SER A 135 3.51 11.76 12.06
N ARG A 136 2.45 12.00 11.28
CA ARG A 136 1.97 11.08 10.23
C ARG A 136 3.09 10.72 9.27
N GLN A 137 3.85 11.70 8.78
CA GLN A 137 4.95 11.42 7.85
C GLN A 137 6.02 10.51 8.45
N ARG A 138 6.39 10.70 9.73
CA ARG A 138 7.34 9.80 10.40
C ARG A 138 6.85 8.35 10.42
N ILE A 139 5.56 8.15 10.66
CA ILE A 139 4.93 6.82 10.66
C ILE A 139 4.91 6.24 9.24
N LEU A 140 4.52 7.03 8.24
CA LEU A 140 4.50 6.63 6.83
C LEU A 140 5.90 6.25 6.33
N THR A 141 6.92 7.05 6.63
CA THR A 141 8.31 6.71 6.33
C THR A 141 8.75 5.40 6.99
N PHE A 142 8.35 5.16 8.24
CA PHE A 142 8.67 3.92 8.93
C PHE A 142 7.97 2.71 8.28
N ALA A 143 6.69 2.83 7.95
CA ALA A 143 5.93 1.79 7.26
C ALA A 143 6.52 1.49 5.86
N ALA A 144 6.83 2.52 5.08
CA ALA A 144 7.44 2.40 3.77
C ALA A 144 8.76 1.61 3.81
N LYS A 145 9.63 1.91 4.79
CA LYS A 145 10.88 1.14 4.99
C LYS A 145 10.62 -0.34 5.25
N ARG A 146 9.57 -0.65 6.04
CA ARG A 146 9.22 -2.03 6.36
C ARG A 146 8.69 -2.78 5.15
N TYR A 147 7.89 -2.13 4.29
CA TYR A 147 7.40 -2.72 3.04
C TYR A 147 8.49 -2.84 1.98
N ALA A 148 9.34 -1.83 1.81
CA ALA A 148 10.52 -1.90 0.94
C ALA A 148 11.40 -3.11 1.31
N SER A 149 11.74 -3.27 2.59
CA SER A 149 12.48 -4.44 3.07
C SER A 149 11.72 -5.77 2.97
N ALA A 150 10.38 -5.76 2.88
CA ALA A 150 9.61 -6.98 2.65
C ALA A 150 9.73 -7.40 1.17
N ILE A 151 9.60 -6.43 0.26
CA ILE A 151 9.72 -6.63 -1.19
C ILE A 151 11.14 -7.02 -1.59
N ASP A 152 12.17 -6.44 -0.97
CA ASP A 152 13.57 -6.85 -1.19
C ASP A 152 13.81 -8.33 -0.81
N ARG A 153 13.02 -8.88 0.13
CA ARG A 153 13.10 -10.29 0.52
C ARG A 153 12.20 -11.18 -0.33
N ASN A 154 11.03 -10.66 -0.70
CA ASN A 154 10.03 -11.34 -1.49
C ASN A 154 9.39 -10.37 -2.48
N PRO A 155 9.91 -10.28 -3.72
CA PRO A 155 9.35 -9.39 -4.74
C PRO A 155 7.92 -9.74 -5.16
N GLU A 156 7.46 -10.95 -4.87
CA GLU A 156 6.11 -11.42 -5.19
C GLU A 156 5.10 -11.22 -4.04
N ASP A 157 5.48 -10.48 -2.99
CA ASP A 157 4.57 -10.09 -1.91
C ASP A 157 3.62 -8.96 -2.35
N TYR A 158 2.49 -9.34 -2.95
CA TYR A 158 1.48 -8.40 -3.42
C TYR A 158 0.85 -7.58 -2.28
N ASP A 159 0.77 -8.13 -1.06
CA ASP A 159 0.23 -7.42 0.11
C ASP A 159 1.19 -6.30 0.55
N ALA A 160 2.50 -6.57 0.53
CA ALA A 160 3.51 -5.54 0.80
C ALA A 160 3.49 -4.43 -0.27
N LEU A 161 3.38 -4.79 -1.56
CA LEU A 161 3.26 -3.83 -2.67
C LEU A 161 2.00 -2.96 -2.53
N TYR A 162 0.85 -3.60 -2.30
CA TYR A 162 -0.43 -2.93 -2.10
C TYR A 162 -0.40 -1.95 -0.92
N ASN A 163 0.11 -2.39 0.24
CA ASN A 163 0.19 -1.53 1.42
C ASN A 163 1.21 -0.40 1.25
N TRP A 164 2.31 -0.64 0.53
CA TRP A 164 3.25 0.43 0.20
C TRP A 164 2.64 1.49 -0.70
N ALA A 165 1.84 1.08 -1.69
CA ALA A 165 1.09 1.99 -2.54
C ALA A 165 0.12 2.87 -1.72
N LEU A 166 -0.54 2.31 -0.69
CA LEU A 166 -1.37 3.09 0.23
C LEU A 166 -0.55 4.13 1.01
N VAL A 167 0.62 3.74 1.52
CA VAL A 167 1.53 4.66 2.22
C VAL A 167 1.99 5.81 1.31
N LEU A 168 2.22 5.53 0.02
CA LEU A 168 2.55 6.53 -0.99
C LEU A 168 1.39 7.52 -1.24
N GLN A 169 0.16 7.03 -1.36
CA GLN A 169 -1.02 7.89 -1.49
C GLN A 169 -1.22 8.79 -0.25
N GLU A 170 -1.15 8.21 0.95
CA GLU A 170 -1.29 8.98 2.19
C GLU A 170 -0.16 10.03 2.32
N SER A 171 1.07 9.68 1.90
CA SER A 171 2.18 10.63 1.84
C SER A 171 1.90 11.76 0.85
N ALA A 172 1.26 11.47 -0.29
CA ALA A 172 0.88 12.44 -1.30
C ALA A 172 -0.18 13.44 -0.80
N ASP A 173 -1.10 12.98 0.05
CA ASP A 173 -2.10 13.83 0.70
C ASP A 173 -1.53 14.70 1.83
N ASN A 174 -0.42 14.25 2.42
CA ASN A 174 0.31 15.01 3.43
C ASN A 174 1.21 16.13 2.83
N VAL A 175 1.41 16.15 1.50
CA VAL A 175 2.18 17.19 0.80
C VAL A 175 1.40 18.52 0.79
N SER A 176 2.11 19.60 1.08
CA SER A 176 1.57 20.96 0.93
C SER A 176 1.25 21.28 -0.53
N PRO A 177 0.09 21.91 -0.82
CA PRO A 177 -0.23 22.37 -2.18
C PRO A 177 0.78 23.39 -2.72
N ASP A 178 1.50 24.09 -1.84
CA ASP A 178 2.49 25.10 -2.20
C ASP A 178 3.93 24.54 -2.31
N SER A 179 4.15 23.26 -1.98
CA SER A 179 5.49 22.68 -2.03
C SER A 179 5.88 22.29 -3.47
N SER A 180 7.05 22.75 -3.90
CA SER A 180 7.62 22.39 -5.21
C SER A 180 8.26 21.00 -5.23
N SER A 181 8.48 20.34 -4.08
CA SER A 181 9.07 18.99 -4.00
C SER A 181 8.84 18.35 -2.62
N PRO A 182 8.53 17.04 -2.55
CA PRO A 182 8.18 16.13 -3.65
C PRO A 182 6.85 16.51 -4.28
N SER A 183 6.73 16.36 -5.60
CA SER A 183 5.46 16.60 -6.29
C SER A 183 4.45 15.53 -5.86
N LYS A 184 3.25 15.96 -5.44
CA LYS A 184 2.12 15.06 -5.17
C LYS A 184 1.90 14.07 -6.32
N ASP A 185 2.10 14.51 -7.56
CA ASP A 185 1.98 13.68 -8.76
C ASP A 185 3.03 12.56 -8.83
N ALA A 186 4.27 12.80 -8.39
CA ALA A 186 5.32 11.77 -8.40
C ALA A 186 5.03 10.66 -7.38
N LEU A 187 4.51 11.02 -6.19
CA LEU A 187 4.09 10.03 -5.19
C LEU A 187 2.92 9.18 -5.69
N LEU A 188 1.91 9.81 -6.33
CA LEU A 188 0.77 9.09 -6.89
C LEU A 188 1.16 8.22 -8.09
N GLU A 189 2.13 8.66 -8.90
CA GLU A 189 2.68 7.85 -9.99
C GLU A 189 3.38 6.59 -9.48
N GLU A 190 4.23 6.71 -8.46
CA GLU A 190 4.84 5.54 -7.81
C GLU A 190 3.79 4.63 -7.16
N ALA A 191 2.76 5.21 -6.53
CA ALA A 191 1.65 4.41 -5.99
C ALA A 191 0.94 3.61 -7.10
N CYS A 192 0.69 4.22 -8.25
CA CYS A 192 0.08 3.55 -9.40
C CYS A 192 0.92 2.36 -9.89
N LYS A 193 2.26 2.49 -9.95
CA LYS A 193 3.15 1.39 -10.34
C LYS A 193 3.07 0.23 -9.36
N LYS A 194 3.11 0.51 -8.06
CA LYS A 194 3.01 -0.52 -7.01
C LYS A 194 1.64 -1.22 -7.02
N TYR A 195 0.55 -0.50 -7.30
CA TYR A 195 -0.75 -1.15 -7.52
C TYR A 195 -0.77 -2.01 -8.78
N ASP A 196 -0.20 -1.53 -9.88
CA ASP A 196 -0.11 -2.31 -11.12
C ASP A 196 0.63 -3.63 -10.86
N GLU A 197 1.79 -3.58 -10.22
CA GLU A 197 2.56 -4.77 -9.81
C GLU A 197 1.75 -5.69 -8.87
N ALA A 198 1.10 -5.14 -7.84
CA ALA A 198 0.27 -5.92 -6.94
C ALA A 198 -0.89 -6.62 -7.66
N THR A 199 -1.52 -5.95 -8.64
CA THR A 199 -2.60 -6.53 -9.43
C THR A 199 -2.13 -7.53 -10.49
N HIS A 200 -0.87 -7.43 -10.95
CA HIS A 200 -0.25 -8.45 -11.79
C HIS A 200 -0.02 -9.74 -10.99
N LEU A 201 0.43 -9.63 -9.75
CA LEU A 201 0.63 -10.77 -8.84
C LEU A 201 -0.70 -11.36 -8.35
N CYS A 202 -1.68 -10.51 -8.01
CA CYS A 202 -3.01 -10.93 -7.56
C CYS A 202 -4.12 -10.24 -8.38
N PRO A 203 -4.50 -10.81 -9.54
CA PRO A 203 -5.52 -10.23 -10.44
C PRO A 203 -6.94 -10.20 -9.87
N THR A 204 -7.17 -10.87 -8.74
CA THR A 204 -8.46 -10.92 -8.04
C THR A 204 -8.58 -9.90 -6.91
N LEU A 205 -7.52 -9.11 -6.65
CA LEU A 205 -7.50 -8.13 -5.57
C LEU A 205 -8.29 -6.88 -5.97
N HIS A 206 -9.60 -6.88 -5.70
CA HIS A 206 -10.47 -5.75 -6.06
C HIS A 206 -10.08 -4.45 -5.35
N ASP A 207 -9.59 -4.53 -4.11
CA ASP A 207 -9.19 -3.35 -3.33
C ASP A 207 -8.00 -2.63 -3.96
N ALA A 208 -7.06 -3.37 -4.57
CA ALA A 208 -5.96 -2.77 -5.32
C ALA A 208 -6.48 -2.03 -6.55
N PHE A 209 -7.39 -2.62 -7.34
CA PHE A 209 -7.98 -1.91 -8.48
C PHE A 209 -8.77 -0.67 -8.07
N TYR A 210 -9.53 -0.74 -6.97
CA TYR A 210 -10.29 0.38 -6.44
C TYR A 210 -9.37 1.53 -6.00
N ASN A 211 -8.36 1.24 -5.17
CA ASN A 211 -7.42 2.26 -4.69
C ASN A 211 -6.51 2.79 -5.80
N TRP A 212 -6.16 1.95 -6.79
CA TRP A 212 -5.45 2.40 -7.97
C TRP A 212 -6.29 3.39 -8.79
N ALA A 213 -7.59 3.14 -8.94
CA ALA A 213 -8.49 4.07 -9.62
C ALA A 213 -8.62 5.40 -8.87
N ILE A 214 -8.60 5.41 -7.53
CA ILE A 214 -8.52 6.64 -6.72
C ILE A 214 -7.23 7.41 -7.04
N ALA A 215 -6.08 6.74 -7.00
CA ALA A 215 -4.78 7.36 -7.29
C ALA A 215 -4.76 8.02 -8.69
N ILE A 216 -5.24 7.30 -9.71
CA ILE A 216 -5.35 7.83 -11.08
C ILE A 216 -6.31 9.02 -11.13
N SER A 217 -7.44 8.95 -10.44
CA SER A 217 -8.43 10.04 -10.38
C SER A 217 -7.83 11.31 -9.79
N ASP A 218 -7.02 11.18 -8.74
CA ASP A 218 -6.36 12.33 -8.12
C ASP A 218 -5.27 12.93 -9.00
N ARG A 219 -4.53 12.10 -9.75
CA ARG A 219 -3.65 12.60 -10.83
C ARG A 219 -4.43 13.35 -11.90
N ALA A 220 -5.58 12.82 -12.33
CA ALA A 220 -6.42 13.48 -13.32
C ALA A 220 -6.94 14.85 -12.83
N LYS A 221 -7.36 14.95 -11.57
CA LYS A 221 -7.80 16.21 -10.94
C LYS A 221 -6.69 17.27 -10.97
N MET A 222 -5.44 16.90 -10.67
CA MET A 222 -4.31 17.84 -10.70
C MET A 222 -4.01 18.38 -12.11
N ARG A 223 -4.25 17.58 -13.15
CA ARG A 223 -4.05 17.98 -14.55
C ARG A 223 -5.18 18.88 -15.08
N GLY A 224 -6.33 18.93 -14.39
CA GLY A 224 -7.46 19.79 -14.74
C GLY A 224 -8.15 19.38 -16.04
N ARG A 225 -8.50 20.35 -16.88
CA ARG A 225 -9.23 20.12 -18.15
C ARG A 225 -8.27 19.96 -19.33
N THR A 226 -7.47 18.91 -19.31
CA THR A 226 -6.54 18.55 -20.38
C THR A 226 -6.90 17.20 -21.01
N LYS A 227 -6.42 16.94 -22.22
CA LYS A 227 -6.58 15.63 -22.88
C LYS A 227 -5.93 14.49 -22.08
N GLU A 228 -4.84 14.80 -21.38
CA GLU A 228 -4.16 13.85 -20.48
C GLU A 228 -5.07 13.47 -19.30
N ALA A 229 -5.76 14.45 -18.70
CA ALA A 229 -6.71 14.19 -17.64
C ALA A 229 -7.87 13.29 -18.13
N GLU A 230 -8.38 13.52 -19.34
CA GLU A 230 -9.42 12.66 -19.93
C GLU A 230 -8.96 11.21 -20.10
N GLU A 231 -7.70 10.98 -20.47
CA GLU A 231 -7.16 9.62 -20.57
C GLU A 231 -6.99 8.96 -19.20
N LEU A 232 -6.50 9.71 -18.22
CA LEU A 232 -6.44 9.23 -16.83
C LEU A 232 -7.84 8.89 -16.30
N TRP A 233 -8.85 9.73 -16.57
CA TRP A 233 -10.24 9.44 -16.21
C TRP A 233 -10.74 8.14 -16.83
N LYS A 234 -10.46 7.88 -18.11
CA LYS A 234 -10.82 6.61 -18.76
C LYS A 234 -10.12 5.41 -18.10
N GLN A 235 -8.85 5.56 -17.72
CA GLN A 235 -8.11 4.50 -17.03
C GLN A 235 -8.68 4.24 -15.63
N ALA A 236 -8.99 5.28 -14.86
CA ALA A 236 -9.64 5.15 -13.56
C ALA A 236 -10.99 4.41 -13.67
N THR A 237 -11.83 4.78 -14.65
CA THR A 237 -13.11 4.11 -14.87
C THR A 237 -12.92 2.62 -15.17
N LYS A 238 -11.97 2.25 -16.03
CA LYS A 238 -11.68 0.83 -16.32
C LYS A 238 -11.27 0.06 -15.07
N ASN A 239 -10.46 0.66 -14.20
CA ASN A 239 -10.03 0.03 -12.95
C ASN A 239 -11.19 -0.09 -11.95
N TYR A 240 -12.06 0.92 -11.84
CA TYR A 240 -13.28 0.80 -11.03
C TYR A 240 -14.22 -0.29 -11.54
N GLU A 241 -14.45 -0.37 -12.86
CA GLU A 241 -15.26 -1.43 -13.46
C GLU A 241 -14.69 -2.81 -13.13
N LYS A 242 -13.37 -2.98 -13.23
CA LYS A 242 -12.70 -4.24 -12.87
C LYS A 242 -12.85 -4.55 -11.37
N ALA A 243 -12.68 -3.56 -10.49
CA ALA A 243 -12.90 -3.73 -9.06
C ALA A 243 -14.33 -4.20 -8.75
N VAL A 244 -15.33 -3.57 -9.37
CA VAL A 244 -16.75 -3.94 -9.20
C VAL A 244 -17.03 -5.34 -9.74
N GLN A 245 -16.50 -5.69 -10.91
CA GLN A 245 -16.66 -7.03 -11.49
C GLN A 245 -16.07 -8.12 -10.58
N LEU A 246 -14.89 -7.87 -10.01
CA LEU A 246 -14.23 -8.80 -9.09
C LEU A 246 -14.98 -8.93 -7.76
N ASN A 247 -15.49 -7.82 -7.22
CA ASN A 247 -16.29 -7.82 -5.99
C ASN A 247 -17.62 -8.57 -6.20
N TRP A 248 -18.31 -8.31 -7.31
CA TRP A 248 -19.57 -8.97 -7.65
C TRP A 248 -19.41 -10.47 -7.94
N ASN A 249 -18.30 -10.87 -8.56
CA ASN A 249 -17.97 -12.28 -8.82
C ASN A 249 -17.28 -12.97 -7.63
N SER A 250 -17.14 -12.29 -6.49
CA SER A 250 -16.57 -12.89 -5.29
C SER A 250 -17.54 -13.96 -4.76
N PRO A 251 -17.09 -15.19 -4.46
CA PRO A 251 -17.95 -16.33 -4.11
C PRO A 251 -18.79 -16.15 -2.82
N GLN A 252 -18.71 -14.99 -2.16
CA GLN A 252 -19.60 -14.59 -1.08
C GLN A 252 -20.96 -14.05 -1.58
N VAL A 253 -21.05 -13.66 -2.86
CA VAL A 253 -22.26 -13.16 -3.52
C VAL A 253 -22.73 -14.18 -4.54
N ILE A 254 -22.98 -15.42 -4.10
CA ILE A 254 -23.91 -16.28 -4.83
C ILE A 254 -25.25 -15.99 -4.16
N PRO A 255 -26.21 -15.29 -4.81
CA PRO A 255 -27.59 -15.43 -4.43
C PRO A 255 -27.87 -16.92 -4.60
N SER A 256 -27.94 -17.64 -3.48
CA SER A 256 -28.46 -18.99 -3.45
C SER A 256 -29.87 -18.89 -4.04
N LEU A 257 -29.98 -19.25 -5.31
CA LEU A 257 -31.22 -19.32 -6.07
C LEU A 257 -32.22 -20.17 -5.27
N TRP A 258 -33.24 -19.51 -4.73
CA TRP A 258 -34.51 -20.09 -4.32
C TRP A 258 -35.55 -19.76 -5.39
#